data_AF-A0A7W0JVQ7-F1
#
_entry.id   AF-A0A7W0JVQ7-F1
#
_cell.length_a   1.000
_cell.length_b   1.000
_cell.length_c   1.000
_cell.angle_alpha   90.00
_cell.angle_beta   90.00
_cell.angle_gamma   90.00
#
_symmetry.space_group_name_H-M   'P 1'
#
loop_
_entity.id
_entity.type
_entity.pdbx_description
1 polymer ?
#
loop_
_entity_poly.entity_id
_entity_poly.type
_entity_poly.pdbx_seq_one_letter_code
_entity_poly.pdbx_strand_id
1 'polypeptide(L)'
;EELAACREAGVEVAVVPGVSSAIAGPAAAGIPVTARGIARSFAVVTGHQAGAESVDIGPLAAVDTIVILMGRAALGGLAARLIAAGRDPGTPAACIQSATTADQRVVLATLATIAEAAEREGLEAPMVTVVGAVAAFAAEAGGWVDGSTGEVLRAAIGA
;
A
#
# COMPACT_ATOMS: atom_id res chain seq x y z
N GLU A 1 -8.27 -18.77 11.81
CA GLU A 1 -9.68 -18.92 12.24
C GLU A 1 -10.37 -20.00 11.42
N GLU A 2 -10.66 -19.76 10.13
CA GLU A 2 -11.37 -20.70 9.24
C GLU A 2 -10.82 -22.14 9.26
N LEU A 3 -9.49 -22.32 9.11
CA LEU A 3 -8.86 -23.65 9.16
C LEU A 3 -9.09 -24.38 10.49
N ALA A 4 -9.13 -23.64 11.60
CA ALA A 4 -9.39 -24.23 12.92
C ALA A 4 -10.86 -24.68 13.02
N ALA A 5 -11.80 -23.83 12.58
CA ALA A 5 -13.22 -24.16 12.53
C ALA A 5 -13.52 -25.41 11.66
N CYS A 6 -12.90 -25.51 10.47
CA CYS A 6 -13.03 -26.71 9.62
C CYS A 6 -12.51 -27.97 10.32
N ARG A 7 -11.37 -27.87 11.02
CA ARG A 7 -10.79 -29.00 11.76
C ARG A 7 -11.67 -29.43 12.93
N GLU A 8 -12.23 -28.48 13.68
CA GLU A 8 -13.17 -28.75 14.77
C GLU A 8 -14.44 -29.44 14.26
N ALA A 9 -14.89 -29.09 13.05
CA ALA A 9 -16.03 -29.72 12.38
C ALA A 9 -15.71 -31.07 11.70
N GLY A 10 -14.46 -31.55 11.75
CA GLY A 10 -14.05 -32.79 11.08
C GLY A 10 -14.03 -32.71 9.54
N VAL A 11 -13.98 -31.50 8.98
CA VAL A 11 -13.91 -31.26 7.54
C VAL A 11 -12.45 -31.26 7.10
N GLU A 12 -12.09 -32.17 6.19
CA GLU A 12 -10.76 -32.17 5.57
C GLU A 12 -10.58 -30.96 4.65
N VAL A 13 -9.48 -30.23 4.85
CA VAL A 13 -9.14 -29.03 4.08
C VAL A 13 -7.65 -28.96 3.82
N ALA A 14 -7.28 -28.34 2.69
CA ALA A 14 -5.91 -28.04 2.31
C ALA A 14 -5.72 -26.53 2.13
N VAL A 15 -4.52 -26.03 2.43
CA VAL A 15 -4.14 -24.63 2.20
C VAL A 15 -3.33 -24.54 0.92
N VAL A 16 -3.80 -23.75 -0.04
CA VAL A 16 -3.08 -23.43 -1.28
C VAL A 16 -2.63 -21.96 -1.20
N PRO A 17 -1.33 -21.66 -1.10
CA PRO A 17 -0.85 -20.29 -1.03
C PRO A 17 -1.20 -19.48 -2.29
N GLY A 18 -1.68 -18.26 -2.08
CA GLY A 18 -1.96 -17.29 -3.14
C GLY A 18 -0.89 -16.20 -3.24
N VAL A 19 -1.02 -15.36 -4.28
CA VAL A 19 -0.19 -14.17 -4.44
C VAL A 19 -0.78 -13.03 -3.60
N SER A 20 -0.03 -12.54 -2.62
CA SER A 20 -0.52 -11.49 -1.71
C SER A 20 -0.56 -10.13 -2.40
N SER A 21 -1.66 -9.39 -2.18
CA SER A 21 -1.80 -7.99 -2.62
C SER A 21 -0.74 -7.07 -2.00
N ALA A 22 -0.15 -7.45 -0.86
CA ALA A 22 0.93 -6.70 -0.24
C ALA A 22 2.22 -6.65 -1.08
N ILE A 23 2.38 -7.57 -2.04
CA ILE A 23 3.55 -7.64 -2.90
C ILE A 23 3.15 -7.41 -4.36
N ALA A 24 2.10 -8.10 -4.83
CA ALA A 24 1.63 -7.96 -6.20
C ALA A 24 0.97 -6.62 -6.48
N GLY A 25 0.29 -6.01 -5.51
CA GLY A 25 -0.34 -4.71 -5.68
C GLY A 25 0.66 -3.60 -6.04
N PRO A 26 1.71 -3.40 -5.23
CA PRO A 26 2.81 -2.50 -5.56
C PRO A 26 3.49 -2.86 -6.89
N ALA A 27 3.80 -4.14 -7.11
CA ALA A 27 4.48 -4.59 -8.32
C ALA A 27 3.69 -4.29 -9.61
N ALA A 28 2.36 -4.41 -9.57
CA ALA A 28 1.47 -4.08 -10.68
C ALA A 28 1.46 -2.58 -11.03
N ALA A 29 1.90 -1.72 -10.10
CA ALA A 29 2.14 -0.29 -10.33
C ALA A 29 3.63 0.03 -10.61
N GLY A 30 4.46 -0.98 -10.83
CA GLY A 30 5.90 -0.80 -11.04
C GLY A 30 6.69 -0.47 -9.77
N ILE A 31 6.12 -0.68 -8.58
CA ILE A 31 6.74 -0.38 -7.29
C ILE A 31 7.26 -1.68 -6.67
N PRO A 32 8.59 -1.89 -6.58
CA PRO A 32 9.12 -3.03 -5.86
C PRO A 32 8.99 -2.80 -4.33
N VAL A 33 8.72 -3.85 -3.55
CA VAL A 33 8.68 -3.73 -2.08
C VAL A 33 10.07 -3.62 -1.44
N THR A 34 11.13 -3.93 -2.19
CA THR A 34 12.53 -3.79 -1.81
C THR A 34 13.36 -3.40 -3.03
N ALA A 35 14.38 -2.57 -2.85
CA ALA A 35 15.30 -2.21 -3.94
C ALA A 35 16.72 -2.01 -3.40
N ARG A 36 17.71 -2.54 -4.12
CA ARG A 36 19.11 -2.49 -3.70
C ARG A 36 19.56 -1.03 -3.51
N GLY A 37 20.14 -0.74 -2.35
CA GLY A 37 20.60 0.62 -2.01
C GLY A 37 19.47 1.59 -1.60
N ILE A 38 18.20 1.14 -1.62
CA ILE A 38 17.03 2.00 -1.38
C ILE A 38 16.18 1.46 -0.23
N ALA A 39 15.80 0.19 -0.27
CA ALA A 39 15.00 -0.47 0.76
C ALA A 39 15.52 -1.89 1.02
N ARG A 40 15.99 -2.13 2.25
CA ARG A 40 16.53 -3.43 2.73
C ARG A 40 15.53 -4.19 3.60
N SER A 41 14.42 -3.56 3.95
CA SER A 41 13.35 -4.10 4.78
C SER A 41 11.99 -3.64 4.27
N PHE A 42 10.97 -4.47 4.46
CA PHE A 42 9.60 -4.06 4.30
C PHE A 42 8.71 -4.68 5.38
N ALA A 43 7.62 -3.99 5.72
CA ALA A 43 6.61 -4.45 6.66
C ALA A 43 5.23 -4.37 6.01
N VAL A 44 4.37 -5.34 6.32
CA VAL A 44 2.97 -5.35 5.93
C VAL A 44 2.13 -5.14 7.17
N VAL A 45 1.24 -4.15 7.13
CA VAL A 45 0.35 -3.83 8.24
C VAL A 45 -1.07 -3.67 7.76
N THR A 46 -2.02 -3.89 8.65
CA THR A 46 -3.42 -3.58 8.40
C THR A 46 -3.76 -2.21 8.96
N GLY A 47 -4.48 -1.40 8.18
CA GLY A 47 -5.14 -0.20 8.68
C GLY A 47 -6.51 -0.46 9.30
N HIS A 48 -7.01 -1.69 9.19
CA HIS A 48 -8.26 -2.09 9.82
C HIS A 48 -8.04 -2.33 11.32
N GLN A 49 -8.78 -1.60 12.15
CA GLN A 49 -8.83 -1.83 13.58
C GLN A 49 -9.97 -2.79 13.89
N ALA A 50 -9.72 -4.09 13.80
CA ALA A 50 -10.60 -5.07 14.42
C ALA A 50 -10.27 -5.10 15.94
N GLY A 51 -11.03 -4.34 16.74
CA GLY A 51 -10.86 -4.25 18.19
C GLY A 51 -10.24 -2.93 18.69
N ALA A 52 -9.88 -2.89 19.97
CA ALA A 52 -9.42 -1.68 20.67
C ALA A 52 -7.92 -1.34 20.47
N GLU A 53 -7.14 -2.22 19.83
CA GLU A 53 -5.69 -2.05 19.68
C GLU A 53 -5.32 -1.64 18.26
N SER A 54 -4.81 -0.41 18.15
CA SER A 54 -4.18 0.08 16.93
C SER A 54 -2.80 -0.59 16.74
N VAL A 55 -2.40 -0.86 15.50
CA VAL A 55 -1.00 -1.25 15.21
C VAL A 55 -0.02 -0.26 15.84
N ASP A 56 1.02 -0.77 16.50
CA ASP A 56 2.11 0.07 17.03
C ASP A 56 2.93 0.63 15.86
N ILE A 57 2.90 1.95 15.73
CA ILE A 57 3.54 2.68 14.63
C ILE A 57 5.01 2.99 14.92
N GLY A 58 5.41 3.01 16.19
CA GLY A 58 6.77 3.41 16.59
C GLY A 58 7.85 2.61 15.85
N PRO A 59 7.82 1.26 15.90
CA PRO A 59 8.77 0.42 15.18
C PRO A 59 8.70 0.56 13.65
N LEU A 60 7.52 0.89 13.11
CA LEU A 60 7.29 0.95 11.67
C LEU A 60 7.93 2.17 11.02
N ALA A 61 8.07 3.29 11.74
CA ALA A 61 8.67 4.50 11.19
C ALA A 61 10.08 4.27 10.62
N ALA A 62 10.83 3.32 11.20
CA ALA A 62 12.19 2.97 10.78
C ALA A 62 12.27 1.93 9.64
N VAL A 63 11.15 1.29 9.25
CA VAL A 63 11.13 0.29 8.17
C VAL A 63 11.21 0.99 6.82
N ASP A 64 12.08 0.54 5.90
CA ASP A 64 12.31 1.27 4.64
C ASP A 64 11.04 1.37 3.80
N THR A 65 10.31 0.26 3.63
CA THR A 65 9.04 0.20 2.88
C THR A 65 7.91 -0.31 3.76
N ILE A 66 6.83 0.45 3.88
CA ILE A 66 5.63 0.04 4.62
C ILE A 66 4.51 -0.18 3.62
N VAL A 67 3.91 -1.37 3.63
CA VAL A 67 2.72 -1.70 2.86
C VAL A 67 1.52 -1.77 3.80
N ILE A 68 0.54 -0.90 3.59
CA ILE A 68 -0.68 -0.81 4.38
C ILE A 68 -1.82 -1.45 3.58
N LEU A 69 -2.36 -2.54 4.11
CA LEU A 69 -3.57 -3.19 3.62
C LEU A 69 -4.79 -2.64 4.37
N MET A 70 -5.96 -2.65 3.73
CA MET A 70 -7.22 -2.23 4.36
C MET A 70 -7.15 -0.82 4.98
N GLY A 71 -6.31 0.05 4.42
CA GLY A 71 -5.95 1.33 5.00
C GLY A 71 -6.85 2.49 4.63
N ARG A 72 -7.84 2.32 3.74
CA ARG A 72 -8.55 3.44 3.10
C ARG A 72 -9.14 4.46 4.09
N ALA A 73 -9.87 3.97 5.09
CA ALA A 73 -10.49 4.82 6.10
C ALA A 73 -9.48 5.33 7.15
N ALA A 74 -8.39 4.59 7.39
CA ALA A 74 -7.39 4.90 8.43
C ALA A 74 -6.17 5.67 7.91
N LEU A 75 -6.08 5.93 6.59
CA LEU A 75 -4.86 6.38 5.94
C LEU A 75 -4.32 7.70 6.51
N GLY A 76 -5.19 8.70 6.69
CA GLY A 76 -4.79 9.98 7.29
C GLY A 76 -4.24 9.82 8.71
N GLY A 77 -4.92 9.02 9.54
CA GLY A 77 -4.47 8.75 10.91
C GLY A 77 -3.15 7.99 10.97
N LEU A 78 -2.96 7.00 10.07
CA LEU A 78 -1.70 6.24 9.98
C LEU A 78 -0.55 7.12 9.51
N ALA A 79 -0.78 7.95 8.49
CA ALA A 79 0.23 8.89 7.99
C ALA A 79 0.67 9.88 9.08
N ALA A 80 -0.29 10.49 9.78
CA ALA A 80 -0.01 11.39 10.88
C ALA A 80 0.79 10.72 12.01
N ARG A 81 0.43 9.48 12.38
CA ARG A 81 1.15 8.71 13.41
C ARG A 81 2.56 8.33 12.97
N LEU A 82 2.77 7.97 11.71
CA LEU A 82 4.10 7.68 11.17
C LEU A 82 5.00 8.91 11.21
N ILE A 83 4.46 10.06 10.83
CA ILE A 83 5.17 11.35 10.91
C ILE A 83 5.51 11.67 12.37
N ALA A 84 4.55 11.55 13.28
CA ALA A 84 4.77 11.78 14.71
C ALA A 84 5.82 10.83 15.31
N ALA A 85 5.94 9.61 14.77
CA ALA A 85 6.97 8.64 15.14
C ALA A 85 8.34 8.88 14.46
N GLY A 86 8.50 9.97 13.72
CA GLY A 86 9.79 10.40 13.14
C GLY A 86 9.99 10.08 11.67
N ARG A 87 8.97 9.59 10.96
CA ARG A 87 9.04 9.42 9.50
C ARG A 87 8.99 10.78 8.80
N ASP A 88 9.85 10.99 7.80
CA ASP A 88 9.86 12.23 7.02
C ASP A 88 8.50 12.45 6.32
N PRO A 89 7.80 13.58 6.53
CA PRO A 89 6.58 13.93 5.82
C PRO A 89 6.72 13.93 4.29
N GLY A 90 7.93 14.21 3.77
CA GLY A 90 8.26 14.16 2.35
C GLY A 90 8.49 12.76 1.79
N THR A 91 8.41 11.71 2.62
CA THR A 91 8.60 10.32 2.16
C THR A 91 7.62 10.01 1.01
N PRO A 92 8.09 9.48 -0.14
CA PRO A 92 7.20 9.08 -1.22
C PRO A 92 6.16 8.04 -0.78
N ALA A 93 4.94 8.20 -1.26
CA ALA A 93 3.84 7.27 -1.00
C ALA A 93 2.98 7.05 -2.25
N ALA A 94 2.37 5.87 -2.33
CA ALA A 94 1.51 5.47 -3.43
C ALA A 94 0.27 4.76 -2.90
N CYS A 95 -0.91 5.09 -3.43
CA CYS A 95 -2.15 4.34 -3.26
C CYS A 95 -2.50 3.63 -4.56
N ILE A 96 -2.72 2.32 -4.50
CA ILE A 96 -3.05 1.46 -5.64
C ILE A 96 -4.41 0.84 -5.37
N GLN A 97 -5.44 1.27 -6.10
CA GLN A 97 -6.78 0.68 -6.06
C GLN A 97 -6.91 -0.41 -7.12
N SER A 98 -7.68 -1.45 -6.80
CA SER A 98 -8.04 -2.52 -7.75
C SER A 98 -6.83 -3.08 -8.50
N ALA A 99 -5.73 -3.29 -7.79
CA ALA A 99 -4.46 -3.69 -8.39
C ALA A 99 -4.61 -4.97 -9.21
N THR A 100 -3.85 -5.08 -10.31
CA THR A 100 -3.88 -6.20 -11.28
C THR A 100 -5.18 -6.38 -12.08
N THR A 101 -6.12 -5.46 -11.96
CA THR A 101 -7.39 -5.46 -12.73
C THR A 101 -7.41 -4.35 -13.78
N ALA A 102 -8.38 -4.40 -14.70
CA ALA A 102 -8.60 -3.33 -15.68
C ALA A 102 -8.97 -1.97 -15.02
N ASP A 103 -9.52 -2.01 -13.81
CA ASP A 103 -9.92 -0.81 -13.06
C ASP A 103 -8.79 -0.28 -12.16
N GLN A 104 -7.54 -0.70 -12.39
CA GLN A 104 -6.41 -0.27 -11.57
C GLN A 104 -6.21 1.25 -11.64
N ARG A 105 -6.13 1.88 -10.47
CA ARG A 105 -5.84 3.32 -10.35
C ARG A 105 -4.69 3.52 -9.38
N VAL A 106 -3.78 4.44 -9.71
CA VAL A 106 -2.61 4.76 -8.89
C VAL A 106 -2.59 6.25 -8.59
N VAL A 107 -2.43 6.60 -7.32
CA VAL A 107 -2.20 7.97 -6.86
C VAL A 107 -0.85 8.01 -6.16
N LEU A 108 -0.01 8.94 -6.58
CA LEU A 108 1.30 9.21 -5.98
C LEU A 108 1.24 10.54 -5.23
N ALA A 109 1.87 10.59 -4.07
CA ALA A 109 2.00 11.80 -3.27
C ALA A 109 3.16 11.64 -2.25
N THR A 110 3.29 12.60 -1.34
CA THR A 110 4.14 12.41 -0.16
C THR A 110 3.32 11.80 0.98
N LEU A 111 3.99 11.28 2.00
CA LEU A 111 3.36 10.75 3.20
C LEU A 111 2.43 11.79 3.85
N ALA A 112 2.80 13.06 3.82
CA ALA A 112 2.00 14.15 4.36
C ALA A 112 0.66 14.36 3.62
N THR A 113 0.62 14.12 2.31
CA THR A 113 -0.52 14.50 1.44
C THR A 113 -1.25 13.32 0.80
N ILE A 114 -0.75 12.08 0.95
CA ILE A 114 -1.32 10.90 0.28
C ILE A 114 -2.78 10.63 0.64
N ALA A 115 -3.18 10.91 1.89
CA ALA A 115 -4.57 10.74 2.31
C ALA A 115 -5.52 11.70 1.56
N GLU A 116 -5.16 12.99 1.53
CA GLU A 116 -5.90 14.02 0.83
C GLU A 116 -5.90 13.79 -0.68
N ALA A 117 -4.77 13.38 -1.24
CA ALA A 117 -4.66 13.04 -2.67
C ALA A 117 -5.57 11.86 -3.04
N ALA A 118 -5.59 10.79 -2.24
CA ALA A 118 -6.45 9.64 -2.47
C ALA A 118 -7.94 10.01 -2.37
N GLU A 119 -8.31 10.89 -1.44
CA GLU A 119 -9.69 11.38 -1.31
C GLU A 119 -10.11 12.29 -2.46
N ARG A 120 -9.26 13.25 -2.83
CA ARG A 120 -9.48 14.18 -3.95
C ARG A 120 -9.67 13.44 -5.28
N GLU A 121 -8.92 12.36 -5.48
CA GLU A 121 -9.03 11.50 -6.67
C GLU A 121 -10.16 10.46 -6.54
N GLY A 122 -10.88 10.40 -5.41
CA GLY A 122 -11.97 9.46 -5.20
C GLY A 122 -11.52 8.00 -5.30
N LEU A 123 -10.38 7.66 -4.68
CA LEU A 123 -10.01 6.26 -4.49
C LEU A 123 -10.92 5.59 -3.46
N GLU A 124 -11.24 4.33 -3.70
CA GLU A 124 -12.10 3.46 -2.91
C GLU A 124 -11.39 2.15 -2.57
N ALA A 125 -11.99 1.37 -1.66
CA ALA A 125 -11.54 0.00 -1.42
C ALA A 125 -11.95 -0.93 -2.58
N PRO A 126 -11.18 -1.99 -2.89
CA PRO A 126 -9.94 -2.41 -2.25
C PRO A 126 -8.72 -1.60 -2.72
N MET A 127 -7.86 -1.24 -1.76
CA MET A 127 -6.68 -0.40 -2.00
C MET A 127 -5.49 -0.87 -1.15
N VAL A 128 -4.30 -0.80 -1.75
CA VAL A 128 -3.01 -1.00 -1.09
C VAL A 128 -2.26 0.33 -1.07
N THR A 129 -1.71 0.72 0.09
CA THR A 129 -0.83 1.89 0.18
C THR A 129 0.61 1.46 0.42
N VAL A 130 1.56 2.08 -0.27
CA VAL A 130 3.00 1.91 -0.07
C VAL A 130 3.58 3.23 0.41
N VAL A 131 4.42 3.18 1.45
CA VAL A 131 5.17 4.33 1.98
C VAL A 131 6.65 3.97 2.00
N GLY A 132 7.49 4.75 1.34
CA GLY A 132 8.92 4.52 1.24
C GLY A 132 9.51 5.02 -0.07
N ALA A 133 10.83 5.17 -0.13
CA ALA A 133 11.53 5.68 -1.32
C ALA A 133 11.21 4.87 -2.59
N VAL A 134 10.90 3.58 -2.47
CA VAL A 134 10.49 2.73 -3.59
C VAL A 134 9.21 3.21 -4.29
N ALA A 135 8.31 3.95 -3.62
CA ALA A 135 7.10 4.47 -4.24
C ALA A 135 7.40 5.47 -5.37
N ALA A 136 8.58 6.09 -5.38
CA ALA A 136 9.03 6.95 -6.48
C ALA A 136 9.24 6.17 -7.79
N PHE A 137 9.45 4.85 -7.75
CA PHE A 137 9.65 4.03 -8.96
C PHE A 137 8.41 4.00 -9.85
N ALA A 138 7.21 4.16 -9.30
CA ALA A 138 5.99 4.25 -10.11
C ALA A 138 6.07 5.40 -11.12
N ALA A 139 6.67 6.53 -10.75
CA ALA A 139 6.83 7.69 -11.63
C ALA A 139 7.80 7.41 -12.80
N GLU A 140 8.81 6.58 -12.58
CA GLU A 140 9.83 6.23 -13.57
C GLU A 140 9.41 5.07 -14.48
N ALA A 141 8.59 4.15 -13.96
CA ALA A 141 8.31 2.88 -14.63
C ALA A 141 7.49 3.02 -15.91
N GLY A 142 6.84 4.16 -16.18
CA GLY A 142 6.03 4.36 -17.39
C GLY A 142 4.93 3.30 -17.61
N GLY A 143 4.68 2.46 -16.59
CA GLY A 143 3.74 1.35 -16.59
C GLY A 143 4.12 0.15 -17.46
N TRP A 144 4.29 -1.03 -16.85
CA TRP A 144 3.79 -2.25 -17.46
C TRP A 144 2.26 -2.26 -17.27
N VAL A 145 1.54 -1.44 -18.02
CA VAL A 145 0.06 -1.38 -18.00
C VAL A 145 -0.41 -1.10 -19.42
N ASP A 146 -1.50 -1.74 -19.82
CA ASP A 146 -2.15 -1.45 -21.09
C ASP A 146 -2.51 0.05 -21.20
N GLY A 147 -2.67 0.53 -22.43
CA GLY A 147 -2.60 1.95 -22.80
C GLY A 147 -3.65 2.90 -22.21
N SER A 148 -4.44 2.49 -21.22
CA SER A 148 -5.53 3.27 -20.63
C SER A 148 -5.16 4.07 -19.37
N THR A 149 -4.05 3.75 -18.67
CA THR A 149 -3.71 4.34 -17.35
C THR A 149 -2.62 5.43 -17.38
N GLY A 150 -1.96 5.63 -18.53
CA GLY A 150 -0.80 6.53 -18.64
C GLY A 150 -1.09 8.02 -18.41
N GLU A 151 -2.33 8.47 -18.56
CA GLU A 151 -2.73 9.88 -18.38
C GLU A 151 -2.74 10.33 -16.92
N VAL A 152 -3.09 9.45 -15.97
CA VAL A 152 -3.26 9.80 -14.55
C VAL A 152 -1.92 10.10 -13.88
N LEU A 153 -0.85 9.41 -14.30
CA LEU A 153 0.47 9.53 -13.68
C LEU A 153 1.17 10.87 -13.99
N ARG A 154 0.91 11.46 -15.17
CA ARG A 154 1.54 12.73 -15.59
C ARG A 154 0.90 13.96 -14.95
N ALA A 155 -0.38 13.90 -14.59
CA ALA A 155 -1.11 15.02 -14.01
C ALA A 155 -0.73 15.29 -12.53
N ALA A 156 -0.32 14.26 -11.79
CA ALA A 156 -0.07 14.35 -10.35
C ALA A 156 1.27 14.99 -9.97
N ILE A 157 2.26 15.02 -10.87
CA ILE A 157 3.64 15.39 -10.53
C ILE A 157 3.98 16.84 -10.93
N GLY A 158 3.13 17.50 -11.73
CA GLY A 158 3.43 18.82 -12.28
C GLY A 158 4.58 18.75 -13.29
N ALA A 159 4.25 19.00 -14.55
CA ALA A 159 5.27 19.18 -15.59
C ALA A 159 6.10 20.44 -15.34
#